data_AF-A0A6H9RUK7-F1
#
_entry.id   AF-A0A6H9RUK7-F1
#
_cell.length_a   1.000
_cell.length_b   1.000
_cell.length_c   1.000
_cell.angle_alpha   90.00
_cell.angle_beta   90.00
_cell.angle_gamma   90.00
#
_symmetry.space_group_name_H-M   'P 1'
#
loop_
_entity.id
_entity.type
_entity.pdbx_description
1 polymer ?
#
loop_
_entity_poly.entity_id
_entity_poly.type
_entity_poly.pdbx_seq_one_letter_code
_entity_poly.pdbx_strand_id
1 'polypeptide(L)' 'MSQEPSTLYAKLLGETASITWKELEPFFAKGALLWVDPALDLIAAAEAVAQD' A
#
# COMPACT_ATOMS: atom_id res chain seq x y z
N MET A 1 6.58 -19.05 14.80
CA MET A 1 6.08 -19.41 13.47
C MET A 1 6.68 -18.43 12.47
N SER A 2 7.56 -18.88 11.58
CA SER A 2 8.02 -18.04 10.48
C SER A 2 6.88 -18.00 9.46
N GLN A 3 6.11 -16.92 9.46
CA GLN A 3 5.17 -16.66 8.37
C GLN A 3 6.04 -16.36 7.15
N GLU A 4 6.11 -17.30 6.21
CA GLU A 4 6.65 -16.99 4.89
C GLU A 4 5.87 -15.78 4.35
N PRO A 5 6.55 -14.72 3.87
CA PRO A 5 5.84 -13.57 3.34
C PRO A 5 4.95 -14.06 2.21
N SER A 6 3.67 -13.65 2.21
CA SER A 6 2.78 -14.02 1.13
C SER A 6 3.40 -13.54 -0.19
N THR A 7 3.19 -14.30 -1.27
CA THR A 7 3.73 -13.94 -2.59
C THR A 7 3.25 -12.55 -3.04
N LEU A 8 2.04 -12.16 -2.63
CA LEU A 8 1.46 -10.84 -2.85
C LEU A 8 2.15 -9.74 -2.04
N TYR A 9 2.42 -9.98 -0.75
CA TYR A 9 3.15 -9.06 0.11
C TYR A 9 4.55 -8.76 -0.43
N ALA A 10 5.30 -9.81 -0.82
CA ALA A 10 6.64 -9.65 -1.40
C ALA A 10 6.62 -8.85 -2.71
N LYS A 11 5.58 -9.04 -3.52
CA LYS A 11 5.38 -8.29 -4.77
C LYS A 11 5.08 -6.81 -4.50
N LEU A 12 4.11 -6.51 -3.62
CA LEU A 12 3.74 -5.15 -3.25
C LEU A 12 4.90 -4.38 -2.61
N LEU A 13 5.68 -5.05 -1.75
CA LEU A 13 6.88 -4.47 -1.16
C LEU A 13 7.92 -4.06 -2.23
N GLY A 14 8.11 -4.89 -3.27
CA GLY A 14 9.03 -4.59 -4.38
C GLY A 14 8.53 -3.50 -5.33
N GLU A 15 7.22 -3.27 -5.40
CA GLU A 15 6.60 -2.23 -6.23
C GLU A 15 6.39 -0.90 -5.47
N THR A 16 6.56 -0.89 -4.14
CA THR A 16 6.35 0.29 -3.31
C THR A 16 7.54 1.23 -3.37
N ALA A 17 7.27 2.51 -3.61
CA ALA A 17 8.27 3.56 -3.62
C ALA A 17 7.74 4.83 -2.93
N SER A 18 8.66 5.64 -2.40
CA SER A 18 8.33 6.99 -1.95
C SER A 18 7.95 7.85 -3.15
N ILE A 19 6.84 8.58 -3.03
CA ILE A 19 6.31 9.47 -4.07
C ILE A 19 6.02 10.84 -3.47
N THR A 20 6.11 11.91 -4.27
CA THR A 20 5.79 13.25 -3.78
C THR A 20 4.29 13.49 -3.75
N TRP A 21 3.82 14.37 -2.85
CA TRP A 21 2.41 14.74 -2.81
C TRP A 21 1.90 15.28 -4.13
N LYS A 22 2.74 16.04 -4.86
CA LYS A 22 2.37 16.65 -6.15
C LYS A 22 1.94 15.64 -7.20
N GLU A 23 2.51 14.44 -7.15
CA GLU A 23 2.14 13.34 -8.06
C GLU A 23 0.89 12.59 -7.57
N LEU A 24 0.60 12.63 -6.26
CA LEU A 24 -0.57 12.02 -5.64
C LEU A 24 -1.84 12.88 -5.72
N GLU A 25 -1.73 14.21 -5.81
CA GLU A 25 -2.85 15.16 -5.96
C GLU A 25 -3.93 14.72 -6.97
N PRO A 26 -3.61 14.28 -8.22
CA PRO A 26 -4.63 13.84 -9.17
C PRO A 26 -5.36 12.56 -8.76
N PHE A 27 -4.73 11.67 -7.99
CA PHE A 27 -5.37 10.45 -7.47
C PHE A 27 -6.31 10.80 -6.32
N PHE A 28 -5.87 11.70 -5.44
CA PHE A 28 -6.70 12.24 -4.37
C PHE A 28 -7.95 12.93 -4.92
N ALA A 29 -7.79 13.80 -5.94
CA ALA A 29 -8.92 14.50 -6.57
C ALA A 29 -9.95 13.55 -7.22
N LYS A 30 -9.51 12.35 -7.63
CA LYS A 30 -10.36 11.29 -8.20
C LYS A 30 -10.97 10.36 -7.14
N GLY A 31 -10.63 10.53 -5.86
CA GLY A 31 -11.03 9.61 -4.79
C GLY A 31 -10.34 8.24 -4.85
N ALA A 32 -9.21 8.13 -5.56
CA ALA A 32 -8.45 6.90 -5.75
C ALA A 32 -7.20 6.84 -4.84
N LEU A 33 -7.26 7.48 -3.66
CA LEU A 33 -6.19 7.50 -2.67
C LEU A 33 -6.75 7.03 -1.32
N LEU A 34 -6.06 6.10 -0.66
CA LEU A 34 -6.36 5.67 0.70
C LEU A 34 -5.30 6.23 1.65
N TRP A 35 -5.75 6.78 2.78
CA TRP A 35 -4.88 7.17 3.87
C TRP A 35 -4.80 6.03 4.89
N VAL A 36 -3.58 5.66 5.27
CA VAL A 36 -3.32 4.61 6.26
C VAL A 36 -2.71 5.26 7.50
N ASP A 37 -3.16 4.82 8.68
CA ASP A 37 -2.61 5.31 9.95
C ASP A 37 -1.10 4.98 10.04
N PRO A 38 -0.25 5.91 10.51
CA PRO A 38 1.20 5.70 10.58
C PRO A 38 1.64 4.56 11.52
N ALA A 39 0.77 4.08 12.42
CA ALA A 39 1.04 2.90 13.24
C ALA A 39 0.78 1.57 12.51
N LEU A 40 0.24 1.61 11.28
CA LEU A 40 -0.06 0.43 10.47
C LEU A 40 0.97 0.23 9.35
N ASP A 41 1.14 -1.03 8.94
CA ASP A 41 1.97 -1.40 7.80
C ASP A 41 1.23 -1.13 6.48
N LEU A 42 1.82 -0.29 5.63
CA LEU A 42 1.27 0.09 4.33
C LEU A 42 1.09 -1.11 3.38
N ILE A 43 2.01 -2.07 3.42
CA ILE A 43 1.98 -3.26 2.55
C ILE A 43 0.90 -4.21 3.02
N ALA A 44 0.79 -4.43 4.33
CA ALA A 44 -0.27 -5.28 4.89
C ALA A 44 -1.66 -4.68 4.62
N ALA A 45 -1.81 -3.36 4.73
CA ALA A 45 -3.04 -2.66 4.38
C ALA A 45 -3.37 -2.82 2.88
N ALA A 46 -2.39 -2.65 1.99
CA ALA A 46 -2.57 -2.84 0.56
C ALA A 46 -2.93 -4.30 0.20
N GLU A 47 -2.33 -5.28 0.86
CA GLU A 47 -2.68 -6.70 0.70
C GLU A 47 -4.13 -6.97 1.10
N ALA A 48 -4.55 -6.48 2.27
CA ALA A 48 -5.91 -6.67 2.76
C ALA A 48 -6.96 -6.05 1.82
N VAL A 49 -6.70 -4.85 1.29
CA VAL A 49 -7.58 -4.18 0.32
C VAL A 49 -7.64 -4.94 -1.02
N ALA A 50 -6.56 -5.60 -1.43
CA ALA A 50 -6.53 -6.36 -2.68
C ALA A 50 -7.24 -7.73 -2.58
N GLN A 51 -7.49 -8.23 -1.37
CA GLN A 51 -8.12 -9.52 -1.10
C GLN A 51 -9.63 -9.42 -0.77
N ASP A 52 -10.14 -8.21 -0.56
CA ASP A 52 -11.57 -7.89 -0.40
C ASP A 52 -12.27 -7.78 -1.77
#